data_AF-A0A3N0DPN8-F1
#
_entry.id   AF-A0A3N0DPN8-F1
#
_cell.length_a   1.000
_cell.length_b   1.000
_cell.length_c   1.000
_cell.angle_alpha   90.00
_cell.angle_beta   90.00
_cell.angle_gamma   90.00
#
_symmetry.space_group_name_H-M   'P 1'
#
loop_
_entity.id
_entity.type
_entity.pdbx_description
1 polymer ?
#
loop_
_entity_poly.entity_id
_entity_poly.type
_entity_poly.pdbx_seq_one_letter_code
_entity_poly.pdbx_strand_id
1 'polypeptide(L)'
;MKMRAFASEFGPEDLPTVVGEPMEKGPLNAQVGSVLPAERVDQSLLNLLSEAVYSYYFAKQAAPGLAAIAGDQPAGLSYAIESVRTTLLKQAIIGIATTIDVTTGRTASLPDALDALKRDLTTRLQVAPDDETQTALELLSYIVSMTNANNVLSLKYVRHLRNKWAGHASLDPTFDPWADAGSTVNLPLLEDALARMVNAYQDLGTLVSMSTDLQDLEAQGNIGEVLEDGSVRYQMKLGWSGANSLSQVIREEAKKGADALVQRLR
;
A
#
# COMPACT_ATOMS: atom_id res chain seq x y z
N MET A 1 -15.21 -36.00 30.99
CA MET A 1 -15.52 -34.61 31.40
C MET A 1 -15.58 -33.78 30.13
N LYS A 2 -16.71 -33.14 29.81
CA LYS A 2 -16.86 -32.39 28.55
C LYS A 2 -16.19 -31.01 28.74
N MET A 3 -15.18 -30.70 27.94
CA MET A 3 -14.59 -29.36 27.94
C MET A 3 -15.69 -28.34 27.61
N ARG A 4 -15.75 -27.25 28.38
CA ARG A 4 -16.69 -26.16 28.08
C ARG A 4 -16.34 -25.57 26.72
N ALA A 5 -17.35 -25.22 25.94
CA ALA A 5 -17.13 -24.48 24.70
C ALA A 5 -16.47 -23.13 25.00
N PHE A 6 -15.64 -22.65 24.08
CA PHE A 6 -15.10 -21.30 24.14
C PHE A 6 -16.26 -20.30 24.06
N ALA A 7 -16.34 -19.39 25.01
CA ALA A 7 -17.40 -18.38 25.10
C ALA A 7 -16.79 -16.99 24.85
N SER A 8 -17.53 -16.15 24.11
CA SER A 8 -17.19 -14.73 23.96
C SER A 8 -17.15 -14.04 25.32
N GLU A 9 -16.25 -13.07 25.48
CA GLU A 9 -16.23 -12.17 26.63
C GLU A 9 -17.34 -11.10 26.55
N PHE A 10 -17.92 -10.91 25.36
CA PHE A 10 -19.03 -10.00 25.08
C PHE A 10 -20.37 -10.73 25.03
N GLY A 11 -21.40 -10.12 25.61
CA GLY A 11 -22.79 -10.57 25.51
C GLY A 11 -23.43 -10.18 24.17
N PRO A 12 -24.52 -10.83 23.75
CA PRO A 12 -25.28 -10.42 22.56
C PRO A 12 -25.73 -8.94 22.59
N GLU A 13 -25.94 -8.39 23.79
CA GLU A 13 -26.29 -6.99 24.04
C GLU A 13 -25.16 -5.99 23.73
N ASP A 14 -23.90 -6.44 23.74
CA ASP A 14 -22.74 -5.62 23.39
C ASP A 14 -22.52 -5.54 21.87
N LEU A 15 -23.21 -6.38 21.10
CA LEU A 15 -23.05 -6.43 19.66
C LEU A 15 -23.76 -5.23 19.00
N PRO A 16 -23.04 -4.44 18.16
CA PRO A 16 -23.68 -3.34 17.47
C PRO A 16 -24.72 -3.86 16.48
N THR A 17 -25.83 -3.13 16.34
CA THR A 17 -26.74 -3.36 15.22
C THR A 17 -26.05 -2.93 13.93
N VAL A 18 -25.71 -3.88 13.08
CA VAL A 18 -25.13 -3.61 11.76
C VAL A 18 -26.24 -3.07 10.86
N VAL A 19 -26.06 -1.87 10.33
CA VAL A 19 -27.02 -1.20 9.45
C VAL A 19 -26.53 -1.28 8.00
N GLY A 20 -27.42 -1.71 7.11
CA GLY A 20 -27.16 -1.81 5.68
C GLY A 20 -26.58 -3.17 5.25
N GLU A 21 -26.66 -3.42 3.95
CA GLU A 21 -26.07 -4.61 3.32
C GLU A 21 -24.71 -4.27 2.70
N PRO A 22 -23.75 -5.21 2.66
CA PRO A 22 -22.52 -5.04 1.91
C PRO A 22 -22.82 -4.67 0.45
N MET A 23 -22.09 -3.69 -0.08
CA MET A 23 -22.31 -3.23 -1.45
C MET A 23 -22.07 -4.35 -2.47
N GLU A 24 -23.02 -4.51 -3.39
CA GLU A 24 -22.87 -5.47 -4.49
C GLU A 24 -21.76 -5.07 -5.48
N LYS A 25 -21.26 -6.06 -6.24
CA LYS A 25 -20.16 -5.86 -7.19
C LYS A 25 -20.42 -4.78 -8.25
N GLY A 26 -21.66 -4.67 -8.73
CA GLY A 26 -22.04 -3.71 -9.78
C GLY A 26 -21.92 -2.26 -9.32
N PRO A 27 -22.66 -1.85 -8.27
CA PRO A 27 -22.53 -0.53 -7.66
C PRO A 27 -21.10 -0.18 -7.26
N LEU A 28 -20.35 -1.14 -6.70
CA LEU A 28 -18.96 -0.94 -6.32
C LEU A 28 -18.07 -0.62 -7.52
N ASN A 29 -18.25 -1.33 -8.65
CA ASN A 29 -17.51 -1.05 -9.88
C ASN A 29 -17.85 0.33 -10.45
N ALA A 30 -19.11 0.75 -10.37
CA ALA A 30 -19.54 2.06 -10.83
C ALA A 30 -18.88 3.18 -10.01
N GLN A 31 -18.86 3.04 -8.68
CA GLN A 31 -18.21 4.01 -7.78
C GLN A 31 -16.70 4.06 -8.00
N VAL A 32 -16.07 2.91 -8.18
CA VAL A 32 -14.65 2.83 -8.53
C VAL A 32 -14.39 3.50 -9.89
N GLY A 33 -15.27 3.29 -10.87
CA GLY A 33 -15.19 3.91 -12.19
C GLY A 33 -15.39 5.42 -12.20
N SER A 34 -16.05 6.00 -11.19
CA SER A 34 -16.25 7.46 -11.09
C SER A 34 -15.07 8.20 -10.46
N VAL A 35 -14.11 7.50 -9.85
CA VAL A 35 -12.90 8.13 -9.27
C VAL A 35 -11.98 8.57 -10.39
N LEU A 36 -11.56 9.84 -10.37
CA LEU A 36 -10.69 10.41 -11.40
C LEU A 36 -9.32 9.71 -11.41
N PRO A 37 -8.66 9.60 -12.58
CA PRO A 37 -7.32 9.02 -12.66
C PRO A 37 -6.33 9.70 -11.70
N ALA A 38 -6.40 11.03 -11.58
CA ALA A 38 -5.53 11.78 -10.68
C ALA A 38 -5.72 11.40 -9.21
N GLU A 39 -6.97 11.29 -8.76
CA GLU A 39 -7.32 10.89 -7.39
C GLU A 39 -6.82 9.48 -7.07
N ARG A 40 -6.81 8.57 -8.05
CA ARG A 40 -6.25 7.23 -7.87
C ARG A 40 -4.74 7.26 -7.65
N VAL A 41 -4.03 8.12 -8.39
CA VAL A 41 -2.58 8.30 -8.18
C VAL A 41 -2.33 8.90 -6.79
N ASP A 42 -3.10 9.90 -6.39
CA ASP A 42 -2.97 10.55 -5.07
C ASP A 42 -3.19 9.55 -3.93
N GLN A 43 -4.29 8.79 -3.97
CA GLN A 43 -4.60 7.77 -2.96
C GLN A 43 -3.52 6.69 -2.90
N SER A 44 -3.03 6.28 -4.07
CA SER A 44 -2.00 5.26 -4.16
C SER A 44 -0.64 5.79 -3.64
N LEU A 45 -0.32 7.07 -3.86
CA LEU A 45 0.87 7.72 -3.31
C LEU A 45 0.77 7.85 -1.79
N LEU A 46 -0.39 8.22 -1.26
CA LEU A 46 -0.63 8.24 0.18
C LEU A 46 -0.43 6.86 0.79
N ASN A 47 -1.00 5.81 0.19
CA ASN A 47 -0.79 4.44 0.63
C ASN A 47 0.68 4.01 0.60
N LEU A 48 1.43 4.39 -0.45
CA LEU A 48 2.87 4.15 -0.48
C LEU A 48 3.55 4.77 0.74
N LEU A 49 3.27 6.04 1.03
CA LEU A 49 3.96 6.78 2.09
C LEU A 49 3.55 6.28 3.48
N SER A 50 2.24 6.24 3.78
CA SER A 50 1.74 5.90 5.12
C SER A 50 1.73 4.40 5.40
N GLU A 51 1.27 3.58 4.47
CA GLU A 51 1.07 2.15 4.73
C GLU A 51 2.33 1.35 4.44
N ALA A 52 3.07 1.68 3.37
CA ALA A 52 4.23 0.91 2.96
C ALA A 52 5.55 1.43 3.56
N VAL A 53 5.93 2.68 3.26
CA VAL A 53 7.23 3.25 3.69
C VAL A 53 7.30 3.35 5.20
N TYR A 54 6.31 3.98 5.84
CA TYR A 54 6.33 4.14 7.29
C TYR A 54 6.35 2.79 8.01
N SER A 55 5.36 1.91 7.72
CA SER A 55 5.24 0.61 8.40
C SER A 55 6.48 -0.25 8.21
N TYR A 56 7.07 -0.28 7.00
CA TYR A 56 8.29 -1.04 6.75
C TYR A 56 9.47 -0.54 7.57
N TYR A 57 9.79 0.76 7.50
CA TYR A 57 10.95 1.29 8.21
C TYR A 57 10.77 1.30 9.72
N PHE A 58 9.53 1.49 10.20
CA PHE A 58 9.19 1.33 11.60
C PHE A 58 9.44 -0.10 12.07
N ALA A 59 8.88 -1.10 11.37
CA ALA A 59 9.04 -2.51 11.73
C ALA A 59 10.50 -2.96 11.63
N LYS A 60 11.21 -2.58 10.57
CA LYS A 60 12.64 -2.88 10.37
C LYS A 60 13.49 -2.36 11.54
N GLN A 61 13.21 -1.15 12.01
CA GLN A 61 13.95 -0.52 13.11
C GLN A 61 13.55 -1.08 14.49
N ALA A 62 12.25 -1.27 14.74
CA ALA A 62 11.75 -1.72 16.04
C ALA A 62 12.03 -3.21 16.32
N ALA A 63 11.97 -4.07 15.29
CA ALA A 63 11.96 -5.51 15.48
C ALA A 63 13.18 -6.08 16.24
N PRO A 64 14.43 -5.65 15.97
CA PRO A 64 15.59 -6.11 16.75
C PRO A 64 15.52 -5.69 18.23
N GLY A 65 15.06 -4.46 18.50
CA GLY A 65 14.91 -3.93 19.85
C GLY A 65 13.84 -4.68 20.65
N LEU A 66 12.69 -4.94 20.03
CA LEU A 66 11.61 -5.73 20.63
C LEU A 66 12.04 -7.18 20.91
N ALA A 67 12.79 -7.79 19.99
CA ALA A 67 13.32 -9.14 20.18
C ALA A 67 14.28 -9.22 21.37
N ALA A 68 15.15 -8.23 21.53
CA ALA A 68 16.05 -8.15 22.67
C ALA A 68 15.28 -8.01 23.99
N ILE A 69 14.30 -7.09 24.05
CA ILE A 69 13.45 -6.94 25.25
C ILE A 69 12.73 -8.25 25.55
N ALA A 70 12.10 -8.90 24.56
CA ALA A 70 11.36 -10.14 24.77
C ALA A 70 12.22 -11.28 25.35
N GLY A 71 13.51 -11.34 24.99
CA GLY A 71 14.45 -12.31 25.51
C GLY A 71 14.76 -12.18 27.01
N ASP A 72 14.59 -10.98 27.56
CA ASP A 72 14.89 -10.66 28.96
C ASP A 72 13.66 -10.69 29.88
N GLN A 73 12.46 -10.94 29.33
CA GLN A 73 11.19 -10.89 30.07
C GLN A 73 10.65 -12.28 30.47
N PRO A 74 9.82 -12.36 31.52
CA PRO A 74 9.06 -13.57 31.84
C PRO A 74 8.18 -14.04 30.66
N ALA A 75 7.91 -15.34 30.59
CA ALA A 75 7.28 -15.99 29.43
C ALA A 75 6.00 -15.30 28.91
N GLY A 76 5.10 -14.85 29.81
CA GLY A 76 3.87 -14.17 29.40
C GLY A 76 4.10 -12.83 28.70
N LEU A 77 5.03 -12.03 29.21
CA LEU A 77 5.38 -10.74 28.61
C LEU A 77 6.25 -10.92 27.36
N SER A 78 7.15 -11.91 27.37
CA SER A 78 7.93 -12.31 26.19
C SER A 78 7.02 -12.66 25.01
N TYR A 79 6.00 -13.50 25.24
CA TYR A 79 5.02 -13.85 24.21
C TYR A 79 4.24 -12.63 23.68
N ALA A 80 3.84 -11.72 24.56
CA ALA A 80 3.14 -10.51 24.17
C ALA A 80 4.01 -9.60 23.28
N ILE A 81 5.28 -9.38 23.65
CA ILE A 81 6.21 -8.55 22.87
C ILE A 81 6.51 -9.20 21.51
N GLU A 82 6.69 -10.52 21.47
CA GLU A 82 6.88 -11.27 20.22
C GLU A 82 5.66 -11.20 19.28
N SER A 83 4.46 -11.21 19.85
CA SER A 83 3.23 -11.01 19.09
C SER A 83 3.14 -9.60 18.48
N VAL A 84 3.53 -8.56 19.24
CA VAL A 84 3.63 -7.18 18.73
C VAL A 84 4.66 -7.11 17.60
N ARG A 85 5.87 -7.65 17.80
CA ARG A 85 6.92 -7.69 16.77
C ARG A 85 6.43 -8.35 15.48
N THR A 86 5.79 -9.51 15.60
CA THR A 86 5.24 -10.26 14.45
C THR A 86 4.15 -9.46 13.73
N THR A 87 3.29 -8.77 14.48
CA THR A 87 2.23 -7.94 13.94
C THR A 87 2.79 -6.73 13.17
N LEU A 88 3.84 -6.08 13.68
CA LEU A 88 4.52 -5.00 12.96
C LEU A 88 5.09 -5.45 11.62
N LEU A 89 5.75 -6.62 11.58
CA LEU A 89 6.25 -7.20 10.34
C LEU A 89 5.09 -7.56 9.37
N LYS A 90 3.99 -8.08 9.89
CA LYS A 90 2.77 -8.37 9.11
C LYS A 90 2.22 -7.12 8.45
N GLN A 91 2.10 -6.03 9.22
CA GLN A 91 1.63 -4.76 8.69
C GLN A 91 2.57 -4.19 7.65
N ALA A 92 3.89 -4.24 7.84
CA ALA A 92 4.86 -3.83 6.83
C ALA A 92 4.67 -4.59 5.50
N ILE A 93 4.51 -5.91 5.55
CA ILE A 93 4.29 -6.74 4.37
C ILE A 93 2.97 -6.41 3.68
N ILE A 94 1.88 -6.26 4.44
CA ILE A 94 0.55 -5.90 3.90
C ILE A 94 0.59 -4.51 3.27
N GLY A 95 1.26 -3.55 3.92
CA GLY A 95 1.45 -2.19 3.42
C GLY A 95 2.15 -2.20 2.06
N ILE A 96 3.31 -2.86 1.94
CA ILE A 96 4.02 -2.98 0.66
C ILE A 96 3.16 -3.73 -0.38
N ALA A 97 2.49 -4.82 0.01
CA ALA A 97 1.67 -5.61 -0.90
C ALA A 97 0.51 -4.81 -1.49
N THR A 98 -0.09 -3.91 -0.72
CA THR A 98 -1.18 -3.02 -1.17
C THR A 98 -0.73 -2.12 -2.31
N THR A 99 0.54 -1.70 -2.33
CA THR A 99 1.08 -0.84 -3.41
C THR A 99 1.20 -1.54 -4.77
N ILE A 100 1.23 -2.88 -4.78
CA ILE A 100 1.40 -3.73 -5.98
C ILE A 100 0.18 -4.59 -6.31
N ASP A 101 -0.95 -4.38 -5.63
CA ASP A 101 -2.14 -5.18 -5.84
C ASP A 101 -2.74 -4.92 -7.23
N VAL A 102 -3.06 -5.98 -7.96
CA VAL A 102 -3.63 -5.95 -9.33
C VAL A 102 -4.92 -6.78 -9.41
N THR A 103 -5.46 -7.22 -8.26
CA THR A 103 -6.42 -8.33 -8.24
C THR A 103 -7.80 -7.93 -8.74
N THR A 104 -8.19 -6.65 -8.58
CA THR A 104 -9.59 -6.24 -8.84
C THR A 104 -9.76 -4.91 -9.58
N GLY A 105 -8.71 -4.10 -9.81
CA GLY A 105 -8.85 -2.75 -10.39
C GLY A 105 -9.44 -1.70 -9.43
N ARG A 106 -9.69 -2.12 -8.17
CA ARG A 106 -10.36 -1.35 -7.12
C ARG A 106 -9.40 -0.92 -6.02
N THR A 107 -8.13 -1.29 -6.14
CA THR A 107 -7.14 -0.99 -5.12
C THR A 107 -6.51 0.36 -5.41
N ALA A 108 -6.16 1.09 -4.34
CA ALA A 108 -5.32 2.27 -4.46
C ALA A 108 -3.85 1.81 -4.50
N SER A 109 -3.51 1.11 -5.58
CA SER A 109 -2.20 0.58 -5.91
C SER A 109 -1.64 1.30 -7.14
N LEU A 110 -0.31 1.32 -7.28
CA LEU A 110 0.32 2.02 -8.40
C LEU A 110 -0.09 1.38 -9.74
N PRO A 111 -0.10 0.04 -9.91
CA PRO A 111 -0.59 -0.56 -11.14
C PRO A 111 -2.01 -0.12 -11.53
N ASP A 112 -2.96 -0.11 -10.58
CA ASP A 112 -4.35 0.30 -10.85
C ASP A 112 -4.45 1.79 -11.20
N ALA A 113 -3.63 2.63 -10.58
CA ALA A 113 -3.54 4.06 -10.89
C ALA A 113 -2.94 4.30 -12.29
N LEU A 114 -1.86 3.60 -12.66
CA LEU A 114 -1.25 3.67 -13.98
C LEU A 114 -2.22 3.17 -15.07
N ASP A 115 -2.97 2.10 -14.81
CA ASP A 115 -4.00 1.62 -15.74
C ASP A 115 -5.17 2.59 -15.90
N ALA A 116 -5.49 3.41 -14.88
CA ALA A 116 -6.45 4.50 -15.02
C ALA A 116 -5.91 5.62 -15.93
N LEU A 117 -4.66 6.05 -15.73
CA LEU A 117 -4.00 7.03 -16.60
C LEU A 117 -3.93 6.54 -18.05
N LYS A 118 -3.52 5.29 -18.26
CA LYS A 118 -3.45 4.68 -19.60
C LYS A 118 -4.81 4.67 -20.31
N ARG A 119 -5.89 4.36 -19.60
CA ARG A 119 -7.25 4.38 -20.18
C ARG A 119 -7.66 5.79 -20.60
N ASP A 120 -7.34 6.80 -19.80
CA ASP A 120 -7.62 8.20 -20.15
C ASP A 120 -6.85 8.63 -21.40
N LEU A 121 -5.52 8.44 -21.42
CA LEU A 121 -4.68 8.77 -22.57
C LEU A 121 -5.08 8.00 -23.84
N THR A 122 -5.45 6.72 -23.71
CA THR A 122 -5.97 5.92 -24.85
C THR A 122 -7.25 6.53 -25.42
N THR A 123 -8.13 7.02 -24.54
CA THR A 123 -9.38 7.68 -24.95
C THR A 123 -9.09 8.99 -25.68
N ARG A 124 -8.14 9.80 -25.18
CA ARG A 124 -7.68 11.02 -25.85
C ARG A 124 -7.11 10.74 -27.24
N LEU A 125 -6.25 9.73 -27.35
CA LEU A 125 -5.62 9.33 -28.61
C LEU A 125 -6.63 8.87 -29.67
N GLN A 126 -7.73 8.25 -29.26
CA GLN A 126 -8.83 7.87 -30.16
C GLN A 126 -9.58 9.08 -30.73
N VAL A 127 -9.61 10.19 -29.99
CA VAL A 127 -10.25 11.45 -30.42
C VAL A 127 -9.30 12.28 -31.28
N ALA A 128 -8.04 12.39 -30.88
CA ALA A 128 -7.00 13.13 -31.57
C ALA A 128 -5.68 12.35 -31.51
N PRO A 129 -5.24 11.76 -32.63
CA PRO A 129 -3.94 11.10 -32.69
C PRO A 129 -2.80 12.10 -32.41
N ASP A 130 -1.91 11.73 -31.49
CA ASP A 130 -0.81 12.55 -31.03
C ASP A 130 0.39 11.68 -30.61
N ASP A 131 1.58 12.03 -31.12
CA ASP A 131 2.82 11.26 -30.90
C ASP A 131 3.34 11.40 -29.45
N GLU A 132 3.07 12.53 -28.79
CA GLU A 132 3.44 12.76 -27.38
C GLU A 132 2.57 11.87 -26.46
N THR A 133 1.25 11.85 -26.65
CA THR A 133 0.33 10.96 -25.94
C THR A 133 0.71 9.49 -26.14
N GLN A 134 1.07 9.09 -27.37
CA GLN A 134 1.51 7.73 -27.66
C GLN A 134 2.82 7.39 -26.91
N THR A 135 3.80 8.29 -26.91
CA THR A 135 5.06 8.11 -26.17
C THR A 135 4.81 7.99 -24.66
N ALA A 136 3.91 8.81 -24.11
CA ALA A 136 3.53 8.72 -22.69
C ALA A 136 2.90 7.37 -22.35
N LEU A 137 2.04 6.82 -23.22
CA LEU A 137 1.45 5.48 -23.05
C LEU A 137 2.50 4.35 -23.04
N GLU A 138 3.52 4.45 -23.90
CA GLU A 138 4.63 3.50 -23.94
C GLU A 138 5.45 3.55 -22.64
N LEU A 139 5.76 4.75 -22.16
CA LEU A 139 6.50 4.95 -20.91
C LEU A 139 5.70 4.50 -19.67
N LEU A 140 4.40 4.76 -19.60
CA LEU A 140 3.53 4.22 -18.55
C LEU A 140 3.52 2.68 -18.58
N SER A 141 3.46 2.08 -19.78
CA SER A 141 3.48 0.62 -19.93
C SER A 141 4.81 0.02 -19.49
N TYR A 142 5.93 0.73 -19.72
CA TYR A 142 7.22 0.35 -19.18
C TYR A 142 7.22 0.36 -17.65
N ILE A 143 6.72 1.41 -16.99
CA ILE A 143 6.62 1.49 -15.52
C ILE A 143 5.77 0.34 -14.96
N VAL A 144 4.63 0.02 -15.59
CA VAL A 144 3.78 -1.13 -15.22
C VAL A 144 4.55 -2.45 -15.31
N SER A 145 5.33 -2.64 -16.37
CA SER A 145 6.11 -3.87 -16.55
C SER A 145 7.17 -4.08 -15.46
N MET A 146 7.79 -2.98 -15.01
CA MET A 146 8.83 -2.96 -13.97
C MET A 146 8.27 -3.14 -12.56
N THR A 147 6.97 -2.93 -12.37
CA THR A 147 6.25 -3.11 -11.10
C THR A 147 5.44 -4.41 -11.05
N ASN A 148 5.59 -5.28 -12.05
CA ASN A 148 4.83 -6.52 -12.14
C ASN A 148 5.41 -7.63 -11.25
N ALA A 149 4.65 -8.07 -10.25
CA ALA A 149 5.01 -9.14 -9.32
C ALA A 149 5.15 -10.55 -9.96
N ASN A 150 4.78 -10.73 -11.23
CA ASN A 150 5.08 -11.95 -11.97
C ASN A 150 6.52 -11.97 -12.52
N ASN A 151 7.08 -10.78 -12.77
CA ASN A 151 8.38 -10.60 -13.43
C ASN A 151 9.50 -10.25 -12.44
N VAL A 152 9.16 -9.63 -11.31
CA VAL A 152 10.13 -9.15 -10.32
C VAL A 152 10.08 -9.99 -9.06
N LEU A 153 11.22 -10.58 -8.69
CA LEU A 153 11.32 -11.53 -7.58
C LEU A 153 10.92 -10.93 -6.22
N SER A 154 11.39 -9.72 -5.91
CA SER A 154 11.07 -9.05 -4.62
C SER A 154 9.58 -8.73 -4.51
N LEU A 155 8.96 -8.24 -5.59
CA LEU A 155 7.51 -8.01 -5.64
C LEU A 155 6.72 -9.32 -5.54
N LYS A 156 7.19 -10.38 -6.22
CA LYS A 156 6.63 -11.74 -6.08
C LYS A 156 6.68 -12.21 -4.63
N TYR A 157 7.80 -11.96 -3.96
CA TYR A 157 8.02 -12.33 -2.56
C TYR A 157 7.04 -11.65 -1.62
N VAL A 158 6.87 -10.33 -1.75
CA VAL A 158 5.90 -9.57 -0.95
C VAL A 158 4.47 -10.09 -1.16
N ARG A 159 4.04 -10.22 -2.42
CA ARG A 159 2.69 -10.71 -2.77
C ARG A 159 2.43 -12.10 -2.17
N HIS A 160 3.44 -12.98 -2.24
CA HIS A 160 3.35 -14.33 -1.70
C HIS A 160 3.24 -14.34 -0.17
N LEU A 161 4.08 -13.57 0.54
CA LEU A 161 4.01 -13.44 1.99
C LEU A 161 2.66 -12.88 2.46
N ARG A 162 2.14 -11.84 1.81
CA ARG A 162 0.81 -11.28 2.11
C ARG A 162 -0.27 -12.36 2.07
N ASN A 163 -0.27 -13.20 1.03
CA ASN A 163 -1.28 -14.25 0.89
C ASN A 163 -1.15 -15.34 1.96
N LYS A 164 0.07 -15.75 2.33
CA LYS A 164 0.30 -16.70 3.43
C LYS A 164 -0.20 -16.14 4.76
N TRP A 165 0.10 -14.88 5.03
CA TRP A 165 -0.19 -14.25 6.32
C TRP A 165 -1.64 -13.77 6.45
N ALA A 166 -2.34 -13.58 5.32
CA ALA A 166 -3.79 -13.40 5.27
C ALA A 166 -4.58 -14.71 5.42
N GLY A 167 -3.90 -15.86 5.60
CA GLY A 167 -4.55 -17.15 5.81
C GLY A 167 -5.27 -17.69 4.58
N HIS A 168 -4.81 -17.33 3.37
CA HIS A 168 -5.42 -17.84 2.15
C HIS A 168 -5.25 -19.37 2.08
N ALA A 169 -6.37 -20.10 2.05
CA ALA A 169 -6.40 -21.57 2.22
C ALA A 169 -5.52 -22.35 1.23
N SER A 170 -5.22 -21.78 0.06
CA SER A 170 -4.35 -22.40 -0.95
C SER A 170 -2.85 -22.20 -0.71
N LEU A 171 -2.45 -21.47 0.34
CA LEU A 171 -1.07 -21.07 0.63
C LEU A 171 -0.77 -21.22 2.13
N ASP A 172 -1.25 -22.31 2.72
CA ASP A 172 -0.91 -22.66 4.09
C ASP A 172 0.63 -22.80 4.23
N PRO A 173 1.26 -22.09 5.19
CA PRO A 173 2.71 -22.13 5.42
C PRO A 173 3.30 -23.54 5.59
N THR A 174 2.47 -24.51 5.98
CA THR A 174 2.89 -25.91 6.16
C THR A 174 3.01 -26.70 4.86
N PHE A 175 2.35 -26.26 3.78
CA PHE A 175 2.32 -26.97 2.50
C PHE A 175 3.14 -26.28 1.40
N ASP A 176 3.42 -24.99 1.54
CA ASP A 176 4.25 -24.23 0.60
C ASP A 176 5.50 -23.71 1.34
N PRO A 177 6.71 -24.25 1.08
CA PRO A 177 7.93 -23.82 1.74
C PRO A 177 8.64 -22.67 1.00
N TRP A 178 8.04 -22.12 -0.08
CA TRP A 178 8.75 -21.16 -0.92
C TRP A 178 9.25 -19.95 -0.14
N ALA A 179 10.54 -19.66 -0.33
CA ALA A 179 11.29 -18.57 0.29
C ALA A 179 11.24 -18.53 1.83
N ASP A 180 11.04 -19.69 2.48
CA ASP A 180 10.93 -19.83 3.94
C ASP A 180 9.90 -18.88 4.56
N ALA A 181 8.91 -18.49 3.76
CA ALA A 181 7.91 -17.47 4.08
C ALA A 181 7.00 -17.83 5.27
N GLY A 182 7.03 -19.09 5.71
CA GLY A 182 6.34 -19.58 6.90
C GLY A 182 7.13 -19.44 8.21
N SER A 183 8.44 -19.20 8.15
CA SER A 183 9.33 -19.23 9.32
C SER A 183 10.13 -17.95 9.50
N THR A 184 10.52 -17.27 8.41
CA THR A 184 11.35 -16.06 8.48
C THR A 184 10.95 -15.02 7.45
N VAL A 185 11.23 -13.75 7.75
CA VAL A 185 11.02 -12.62 6.84
C VAL A 185 12.36 -12.13 6.33
N ASN A 186 12.50 -12.06 5.00
CA ASN A 186 13.67 -11.50 4.35
C ASN A 186 13.49 -9.98 4.17
N LEU A 187 13.95 -9.20 5.16
CA LEU A 187 13.86 -7.74 5.13
C LEU A 187 14.52 -7.11 3.89
N PRO A 188 15.70 -7.53 3.42
CA PRO A 188 16.27 -7.04 2.16
C PRO A 188 15.33 -7.17 0.95
N LEU A 189 14.63 -8.30 0.80
CA LEU A 189 13.66 -8.47 -0.29
C LEU A 189 12.44 -7.54 -0.15
N LEU A 190 12.00 -7.27 1.08
CA LEU A 190 10.94 -6.28 1.32
C LEU A 190 11.42 -4.86 0.98
N GLU A 191 12.66 -4.51 1.32
CA GLU A 191 13.23 -3.20 1.00
C GLU A 191 13.40 -2.99 -0.50
N ASP A 192 13.91 -3.99 -1.22
CA ASP A 192 14.05 -3.93 -2.68
C ASP A 192 12.68 -3.76 -3.34
N ALA A 193 11.67 -4.48 -2.87
CA ALA A 193 10.29 -4.32 -3.34
C ALA A 193 9.78 -2.88 -3.12
N LEU A 194 9.93 -2.35 -1.90
CA LEU A 194 9.51 -1.00 -1.56
C LEU A 194 10.26 0.06 -2.38
N ALA A 195 11.59 -0.08 -2.52
CA ALA A 195 12.42 0.84 -3.27
C ALA A 195 12.01 0.89 -4.75
N ARG A 196 11.66 -0.26 -5.35
CA ARG A 196 11.12 -0.32 -6.71
C ARG A 196 9.82 0.46 -6.86
N MET A 197 8.93 0.37 -5.87
CA MET A 197 7.68 1.13 -5.89
C MET A 197 7.92 2.64 -5.76
N VAL A 198 8.80 3.06 -4.83
CA VAL A 198 9.20 4.47 -4.70
C VAL A 198 9.81 4.99 -6.01
N ASN A 199 10.68 4.21 -6.64
CA ASN A 199 11.30 4.58 -7.92
C ASN A 199 10.27 4.63 -9.06
N ALA A 200 9.31 3.72 -9.10
CA ALA A 200 8.26 3.74 -10.12
C ALA A 200 7.37 5.01 -10.02
N TYR A 201 7.12 5.53 -8.82
CA TYR A 201 6.50 6.85 -8.66
C TYR A 201 7.40 8.00 -9.08
N GLN A 202 8.70 7.91 -8.81
CA GLN A 202 9.66 8.91 -9.29
C GLN A 202 9.71 8.93 -10.83
N ASP A 203 9.65 7.77 -11.47
CA ASP A 203 9.58 7.62 -12.92
C ASP A 203 8.28 8.23 -13.45
N LEU A 204 7.14 7.99 -12.78
CA LEU A 204 5.86 8.65 -13.11
C LEU A 204 5.96 10.17 -12.99
N GLY A 205 6.52 10.69 -11.89
CA GLY A 205 6.69 12.13 -11.71
C GLY A 205 7.63 12.77 -12.75
N THR A 206 8.66 12.03 -13.17
CA THR A 206 9.54 12.45 -14.27
C THR A 206 8.76 12.48 -15.58
N LEU A 207 7.95 11.45 -15.85
CA LEU A 207 7.12 11.37 -17.03
C LEU A 207 6.08 12.52 -17.10
N VAL A 208 5.47 12.86 -15.97
CA VAL A 208 4.54 14.00 -15.89
C VAL A 208 5.22 15.30 -16.31
N SER A 209 6.47 15.53 -15.91
CA SER A 209 7.21 16.73 -16.36
C SER A 209 7.46 16.78 -17.88
N MET A 210 7.33 15.64 -18.57
CA MET A 210 7.60 15.49 -20.01
C MET A 210 6.34 15.39 -20.87
N SER A 211 5.14 15.33 -20.28
CA SER A 211 3.88 15.15 -21.00
C SER A 211 2.82 16.14 -20.54
N THR A 212 2.35 16.98 -21.47
CA THR A 212 1.33 18.00 -21.23
C THR A 212 0.01 17.36 -20.79
N ASP A 213 -0.39 16.25 -21.42
CA ASP A 213 -1.58 15.50 -21.03
C ASP A 213 -1.53 15.01 -19.58
N LEU A 214 -0.36 14.53 -19.12
CA LEU A 214 -0.20 14.05 -17.76
C LEU A 214 -0.14 15.21 -16.75
N GLN A 215 0.40 16.37 -17.14
CA GLN A 215 0.32 17.60 -16.32
C GLN A 215 -1.13 18.06 -16.16
N ASP A 216 -1.90 18.05 -17.25
CA ASP A 216 -3.32 18.38 -17.22
C ASP A 216 -4.09 17.41 -16.33
N LEU A 217 -3.78 16.11 -16.39
CA LEU A 217 -4.37 15.11 -15.51
C LEU A 217 -3.99 15.34 -14.04
N GLU A 218 -2.73 15.60 -13.72
CA GLU A 218 -2.30 15.93 -12.34
C GLU A 218 -3.04 17.20 -11.83
N ALA A 219 -3.18 18.22 -12.69
CA ALA A 219 -3.87 19.46 -12.34
C ALA A 219 -5.38 19.27 -12.07
N GLN A 220 -6.04 18.32 -12.75
CA GLN A 220 -7.44 17.97 -12.45
C GLN A 220 -7.64 17.46 -11.02
N GLY A 221 -6.60 16.88 -10.41
CA GLY A 221 -6.64 16.49 -9.00
C GLY A 221 -6.74 17.68 -8.04
N ASN A 222 -6.41 18.90 -8.45
CA ASN A 222 -6.30 20.09 -7.60
C ASN A 222 -7.39 21.14 -7.85
N ILE A 223 -8.53 20.74 -8.41
CA ILE A 223 -9.66 21.66 -8.63
C ILE A 223 -10.24 22.10 -7.28
N GLY A 224 -10.36 23.42 -7.09
CA GLY A 224 -10.92 23.99 -5.86
C GLY A 224 -12.43 23.73 -5.76
N GLU A 225 -12.89 23.34 -4.58
CA GLU A 225 -14.31 23.22 -4.25
C GLU A 225 -14.87 24.61 -3.91
N VAL A 226 -15.88 25.07 -4.64
CA VAL A 226 -16.58 26.32 -4.33
C VAL A 226 -17.62 26.02 -3.25
N LEU A 227 -17.46 26.66 -2.09
CA LEU A 227 -18.38 26.54 -0.95
C LEU A 227 -19.61 27.42 -1.13
N GLU A 228 -20.66 27.16 -0.35
CA GLU A 228 -21.93 27.91 -0.39
C GLU A 228 -21.76 29.42 -0.12
N ASP A 229 -20.72 29.81 0.61
CA ASP A 229 -20.38 31.21 0.89
C ASP A 229 -19.55 31.89 -0.21
N GLY A 230 -19.29 31.19 -1.32
CA GLY A 230 -18.49 31.65 -2.44
C GLY A 230 -16.98 31.58 -2.22
N SER A 231 -16.51 31.09 -1.07
CA SER A 231 -15.10 30.80 -0.84
C SER A 231 -14.66 29.53 -1.58
N VAL A 232 -13.37 29.42 -1.89
CA VAL A 232 -12.82 28.25 -2.59
C VAL A 232 -11.91 27.47 -1.64
N ARG A 233 -12.24 26.20 -1.41
CA ARG A 233 -11.44 25.27 -0.64
C ARG A 233 -10.57 24.45 -1.59
N TYR A 234 -9.26 24.47 -1.35
CA TYR A 234 -8.33 23.57 -2.02
C TYR A 234 -7.93 22.45 -1.07
N GLN A 235 -8.04 21.20 -1.52
CA GLN A 235 -7.38 20.10 -0.83
C GLN A 235 -5.89 20.17 -1.14
N MET A 236 -5.05 20.33 -0.13
CA MET A 236 -3.60 20.24 -0.33
C MET A 236 -3.23 18.80 -0.67
N LYS A 237 -2.69 18.59 -1.87
CA LYS A 237 -2.23 17.28 -2.34
C LYS A 237 -0.72 17.26 -2.52
N LEU A 238 -0.16 16.06 -2.45
CA LEU A 238 1.25 15.83 -2.70
C LEU A 238 1.45 15.69 -4.21
N GLY A 239 2.36 16.48 -4.79
CA GLY A 239 2.73 16.31 -6.19
C GLY A 239 3.34 14.93 -6.44
N TRP A 240 3.04 14.33 -7.59
CA TRP A 240 3.45 12.94 -7.88
C TRP A 240 4.97 12.79 -7.94
N SER A 241 5.67 13.86 -8.34
CA SER A 241 7.15 13.96 -8.33
C SER A 241 7.77 14.00 -6.93
N GLY A 242 6.98 14.23 -5.88
CA GLY A 242 7.46 14.30 -4.49
C GLY A 242 7.72 12.94 -3.85
N ALA A 243 7.36 11.83 -4.49
CA ALA A 243 7.35 10.51 -3.88
C ALA A 243 8.70 10.10 -3.26
N ASN A 244 9.83 10.33 -3.94
CA ASN A 244 11.15 9.95 -3.43
C ASN A 244 11.53 10.78 -2.19
N SER A 245 11.50 12.11 -2.29
CA SER A 245 11.85 13.02 -1.20
C SER A 245 10.99 12.79 0.03
N LEU A 246 9.68 12.62 -0.14
CA LEU A 246 8.75 12.34 0.95
C LEU A 246 9.01 10.96 1.55
N SER A 247 9.30 9.94 0.73
CA SER A 247 9.65 8.61 1.24
C SER A 247 10.91 8.64 2.11
N GLN A 248 11.88 9.51 1.81
CA GLN A 248 13.06 9.69 2.66
C GLN A 248 12.70 10.33 4.01
N VAL A 249 11.87 11.38 4.00
CA VAL A 249 11.40 12.01 5.24
C VAL A 249 10.62 11.02 6.10
N ILE A 250 9.66 10.31 5.50
CA ILE A 250 8.83 9.31 6.20
C ILE A 250 9.68 8.15 6.73
N ARG A 251 10.69 7.69 5.97
CA ARG A 251 11.66 6.70 6.43
C ARG A 251 12.33 7.13 7.73
N GLU A 252 12.81 8.37 7.81
CA GLU A 252 13.50 8.85 9.00
C GLU A 252 12.52 9.06 10.18
N GLU A 253 11.32 9.57 9.93
CA GLU A 253 10.29 9.68 10.97
C GLU A 253 9.85 8.32 11.52
N ALA A 254 9.71 7.31 10.65
CA ALA A 254 9.40 5.95 11.05
C ALA A 254 10.47 5.34 11.95
N LYS A 255 11.75 5.56 11.63
CA LYS A 255 12.88 5.12 12.46
C LYS A 255 12.87 5.80 13.83
N LYS A 256 12.69 7.13 13.87
CA LYS A 256 12.60 7.88 15.13
C LYS A 256 11.45 7.38 16.00
N GLY A 257 10.28 7.13 15.40
CA GLY A 257 9.12 6.57 16.09
C GLY A 257 9.40 5.18 16.67
N ALA A 258 10.06 4.32 15.91
CA ALA A 258 10.47 2.99 16.34
C ALA A 258 11.48 3.04 17.50
N ASP A 259 12.49 3.91 17.41
CA ASP A 259 13.48 4.10 18.47
C ASP A 259 12.81 4.61 19.75
N ALA A 260 11.90 5.59 19.65
CA ALA A 260 11.15 6.10 20.79
C ALA A 260 10.28 5.02 21.44
N LEU A 261 9.63 4.16 20.65
CA LEU A 261 8.87 3.02 21.16
C LEU A 261 9.77 2.05 21.93
N VAL A 262 10.88 1.62 21.32
CA VAL A 262 11.81 0.66 21.93
C VAL A 262 12.42 1.23 23.21
N GLN A 263 12.78 2.51 23.22
CA GLN A 263 13.32 3.18 24.42
C GLN A 263 12.31 3.23 25.57
N ARG A 264 11.01 3.37 25.28
CA ARG A 264 9.96 3.41 26.30
C ARG A 264 9.64 2.03 26.89
N LEU A 265 9.99 0.96 26.19
CA LEU A 265 9.73 -0.43 26.61
C LEU A 265 10.94 -1.09 27.29
N ARG A 266 12.10 -0.42 27.30
CA ARG A 266 13.29 -0.82 28.07
C ARG A 266 13.24 -0.25 29.48
#